data_AF-A0A919MP03-F1
#
_entry.id   AF-A0A919MP03-F1
#
_cell.length_a   1.000
_cell.length_b   1.000
_cell.length_c   1.000
_cell.angle_alpha   90.00
_cell.angle_beta   90.00
_cell.angle_gamma   90.00
#
_symmetry.space_group_name_H-M   'P 1'
#
loop_
_entity.id
_entity.type
_entity.pdbx_description
1 polymer ?
#
loop_
_entity_poly.entity_id
_entity_poly.type
_entity_poly.pdbx_seq_one_letter_code
_entity_poly.pdbx_strand_id
1 'polypeptide(L)'
;MLHTDWNPANVLIGERTWLVDWGWATRGAPWLDAAYWITWLVAAGHQPDAAETLPLEFPAFAAAPAAAVTVFARANARMWAQLAGTSPDEWTSYLRQASETWARHRRNEE
;
A
#
# COMPACT_ATOMS: atom_id res chain seq x y z
N MET A 1 4.85 -4.34 15.49
CA MET A 1 3.88 -3.23 15.51
C MET A 1 3.93 -2.61 14.12
N LEU A 2 2.79 -2.30 13.54
CA LEU A 2 2.64 -1.76 12.19
C LEU A 2 2.04 -0.37 12.28
N HIS A 3 2.38 0.49 11.33
CA HIS A 3 1.77 1.81 11.19
C HIS A 3 0.39 1.76 10.55
N THR A 4 0.21 0.89 9.54
CA THR A 4 -0.97 0.66 8.70
C THR A 4 -1.53 1.84 7.89
N ASP A 5 -1.11 3.07 8.16
CA ASP A 5 -1.47 4.25 7.34
C ASP A 5 -0.23 4.97 6.73
N TRP A 6 0.39 4.36 5.72
CA TRP A 6 1.62 4.86 5.07
C TRP A 6 1.41 6.03 4.08
N ASN A 7 0.41 6.88 4.34
CA ASN A 7 0.13 8.09 3.59
C ASN A 7 1.35 9.04 3.57
N PRO A 8 1.72 9.66 2.43
CA PRO A 8 2.82 10.63 2.37
C PRO A 8 2.67 11.81 3.36
N ALA A 9 1.46 12.18 3.77
CA ALA A 9 1.24 13.21 4.79
C ALA A 9 1.76 12.81 6.19
N ASN A 10 1.96 11.51 6.45
CA ASN A 10 2.48 10.97 7.70
C ASN A 10 4.01 10.84 7.71
N VAL A 11 4.68 11.21 6.60
CA VAL A 11 6.15 11.15 6.47
C VAL A 11 6.72 12.56 6.44
N LEU A 12 7.39 12.96 7.52
CA LEU A 12 8.06 14.26 7.62
C LEU A 12 9.52 14.13 7.24
N ILE A 13 9.97 14.91 6.27
CA ILE A 13 11.35 14.91 5.75
C ILE A 13 12.08 16.16 6.27
N GLY A 14 13.14 15.96 7.07
CA GLY A 14 14.07 16.99 7.52
C GLY A 14 15.50 16.46 7.60
N GLU A 15 16.30 16.91 8.57
CA GLU A 15 17.65 16.33 8.84
C GLU A 15 17.60 14.82 9.11
N ARG A 16 16.45 14.34 9.59
CA ARG A 16 16.06 12.95 9.64
C ARG A 16 14.62 12.81 9.14
N THR A 17 14.22 11.59 8.82
CA THR A 17 12.83 11.28 8.45
C THR A 17 12.05 10.81 9.68
N TRP A 18 10.81 11.28 9.83
CA TRP A 18 9.89 10.83 10.86
C TRP A 18 8.63 10.23 10.25
N LEU A 19 8.18 9.11 10.82
CA LEU A 19 6.85 8.56 10.59
C LEU A 19 5.98 8.91 11.80
N VAL A 20 4.92 9.68 11.56
CA VAL A 20 4.01 10.23 12.57
C VAL A 20 2.59 9.69 12.37
N ASP A 21 1.67 10.03 13.29
CA ASP A 21 0.28 9.56 13.27
C ASP A 21 0.09 8.04 13.45
N TRP A 22 0.55 7.56 14.60
CA TRP A 22 0.39 6.16 15.03
C TRP A 22 -1.02 5.82 15.53
N GLY A 23 -2.05 6.61 15.19
CA GLY A 23 -3.42 6.42 15.67
C GLY A 23 -4.05 5.08 15.25
N TRP A 24 -3.55 4.47 14.17
CA TRP A 24 -4.01 3.19 13.63
C TRP A 24 -3.05 2.02 13.91
N ALA A 25 -2.05 2.23 14.77
CA ALA A 25 -1.02 1.24 15.00
C ALA A 25 -1.59 -0.14 15.39
N THR A 26 -1.22 -1.17 14.63
CA THR A 26 -1.84 -2.49 14.75
C THR A 26 -0.78 -3.59 14.87
N ARG A 27 -1.10 -4.70 15.56
CA ARG A 27 -0.30 -5.93 15.52
C ARG A 27 -0.68 -6.74 14.28
N GLY A 28 0.30 -7.07 13.45
CA GLY A 28 0.08 -7.87 12.25
C GLY A 28 1.38 -8.36 11.64
N ALA A 29 1.29 -8.93 10.44
CA ALA A 29 2.45 -9.42 9.72
C ALA A 29 3.40 -8.26 9.33
N PRO A 30 4.72 -8.40 9.52
CA PRO A 30 5.68 -7.29 9.41
C PRO A 30 5.81 -6.72 7.99
N TRP A 31 5.33 -7.44 6.97
CA TRP A 31 5.36 -7.00 5.58
C TRP A 31 4.19 -6.09 5.18
N LEU A 32 3.16 -5.95 6.01
CA LEU A 32 1.94 -5.22 5.66
C LEU A 32 2.19 -3.73 5.41
N ASP A 33 3.05 -3.09 6.19
CA ASP A 33 3.37 -1.67 6.03
C ASP A 33 4.00 -1.37 4.65
N ALA A 34 4.94 -2.23 4.22
CA ALA A 34 5.52 -2.18 2.88
C ALA A 34 4.47 -2.43 1.78
N ALA A 35 3.51 -3.33 2.02
CA ALA A 35 2.43 -3.60 1.09
C ALA A 35 1.44 -2.42 0.96
N TYR A 36 1.12 -1.73 2.06
CA TYR A 36 0.36 -0.47 2.02
C TYR A 36 1.12 0.60 1.24
N TRP A 37 2.43 0.70 1.42
CA TRP A 37 3.27 1.66 0.71
C TRP A 37 3.25 1.46 -0.81
N ILE A 38 3.19 0.24 -1.33
CA ILE A 38 3.05 -0.02 -2.79
C ILE A 38 1.82 0.68 -3.36
N THR A 39 0.68 0.67 -2.65
CA THR A 39 -0.53 1.35 -3.13
C THR A 39 -0.31 2.86 -3.27
N TRP A 40 0.46 3.46 -2.35
CA TRP A 40 0.84 4.87 -2.43
C TRP A 40 1.83 5.17 -3.56
N LEU A 41 2.78 4.28 -3.82
CA LEU A 41 3.70 4.42 -4.94
C LEU A 41 2.94 4.41 -6.27
N VAL A 42 1.99 3.49 -6.44
CA VAL A 42 1.13 3.45 -7.64
C VAL A 42 0.24 4.69 -7.72
N ALA A 43 -0.32 5.15 -6.60
CA ALA A 43 -1.10 6.41 -6.55
C ALA A 43 -0.25 7.64 -6.93
N ALA A 44 1.05 7.62 -6.63
CA ALA A 44 2.00 8.64 -7.05
C ALA A 44 2.47 8.50 -8.50
N GLY A 45 1.98 7.51 -9.25
CA GLY A 45 2.22 7.34 -10.69
C GLY A 45 3.25 6.28 -11.07
N HIS A 46 3.82 5.54 -10.11
CA HIS A 46 4.70 4.42 -10.42
C HIS A 46 3.91 3.28 -11.10
N GLN A 47 4.55 2.60 -12.06
CA GLN A 47 3.98 1.35 -12.60
C GLN A 47 4.00 0.26 -11.51
N PRO A 48 3.01 -0.65 -11.47
CA PRO A 48 2.90 -1.65 -10.41
C PRO A 48 4.13 -2.54 -10.24
N ASP A 49 4.75 -2.95 -11.35
CA ASP A 49 5.97 -3.76 -11.37
C ASP A 49 7.15 -3.01 -10.73
N ALA A 50 7.37 -1.75 -11.11
CA ALA A 50 8.39 -0.91 -10.50
C ALA A 50 8.08 -0.63 -9.02
N ALA A 51 6.81 -0.42 -8.67
CA ALA A 51 6.39 -0.18 -7.30
C ALA A 51 6.65 -1.39 -6.38
N GLU A 52 6.49 -2.63 -6.87
CA GLU A 52 6.79 -3.85 -6.10
C GLU A 52 8.28 -4.06 -5.84
N THR A 53 9.17 -3.52 -6.69
CA THR A 53 10.62 -3.69 -6.49
C THR A 53 11.17 -2.89 -5.31
N LEU A 54 10.59 -1.72 -4.99
CA LEU A 54 11.12 -0.83 -3.96
C LEU A 54 11.05 -1.45 -2.55
N PRO A 55 9.92 -2.03 -2.10
CA PRO A 55 9.86 -2.64 -0.79
C PRO A 55 10.62 -3.96 -0.65
N LEU A 56 11.21 -4.51 -1.73
CA LEU A 56 12.10 -5.69 -1.62
C LEU A 56 13.38 -5.39 -0.82
N GLU A 57 13.73 -4.11 -0.64
CA GLU A 57 14.80 -3.70 0.28
C GLU A 57 14.46 -4.01 1.75
N PHE A 58 13.18 -4.19 2.09
CA PHE A 58 12.76 -4.58 3.43
C PHE A 58 12.73 -6.11 3.57
N PRO A 59 13.56 -6.71 4.46
CA PRO A 59 13.63 -8.16 4.60
C PRO A 59 12.29 -8.82 4.92
N ALA A 60 11.42 -8.13 5.67
CA ALA A 60 10.09 -8.63 5.99
C ALA A 60 9.20 -8.79 4.75
N PHE A 61 9.23 -7.83 3.83
CA PHE A 61 8.44 -7.88 2.60
C PHE A 61 9.04 -8.84 1.58
N ALA A 62 10.37 -8.84 1.42
CA ALA A 62 11.06 -9.81 0.56
C ALA A 62 10.78 -11.27 0.95
N ALA A 63 10.58 -11.55 2.25
CA ALA A 63 10.24 -12.87 2.76
C ALA A 63 8.71 -13.16 2.80
N ALA A 64 7.86 -12.22 2.37
CA ALA A 64 6.42 -12.40 2.42
C ALA A 64 5.97 -13.48 1.42
N PRO A 65 5.02 -14.36 1.79
CA PRO A 65 4.48 -15.32 0.84
C PRO A 65 3.78 -14.60 -0.32
N ALA A 66 4.18 -14.86 -1.56
CA ALA A 66 3.64 -14.20 -2.75
C ALA A 66 2.10 -14.28 -2.82
N ALA A 67 1.52 -15.43 -2.47
CA ALA A 67 0.07 -15.61 -2.41
C ALA A 67 -0.60 -14.72 -1.35
N ALA A 68 0.06 -14.48 -0.21
CA ALA A 68 -0.47 -13.59 0.84
C ALA A 68 -0.45 -12.12 0.38
N VAL A 69 0.60 -11.70 -0.34
CA VAL A 69 0.68 -10.35 -0.94
C VAL A 69 -0.43 -10.18 -1.98
N THR A 70 -0.65 -11.17 -2.85
CA THR A 70 -1.74 -11.11 -3.85
C THR A 70 -3.13 -11.05 -3.20
N VAL A 71 -3.37 -11.85 -2.14
CA VAL A 71 -4.63 -11.79 -1.38
C VAL A 71 -4.81 -10.42 -0.72
N PHE A 72 -3.75 -9.86 -0.13
CA PHE A 72 -3.77 -8.53 0.46
C PHE A 72 -4.09 -7.46 -0.58
N ALA A 73 -3.41 -7.44 -1.73
CA ALA A 73 -3.65 -6.45 -2.79
C ALA A 73 -5.12 -6.47 -3.24
N ARG A 74 -5.70 -7.66 -3.42
CA ARG A 74 -7.12 -7.83 -3.76
C ARG A 74 -8.06 -7.36 -2.66
N ALA A 75 -7.73 -7.63 -1.39
CA ALA A 75 -8.53 -7.18 -0.26
C ALA A 75 -8.48 -5.65 -0.12
N ASN A 76 -7.30 -5.05 -0.26
CA ASN A 76 -7.10 -3.60 -0.21
C ASN A 76 -7.86 -2.89 -1.32
N ALA A 77 -7.84 -3.42 -2.55
CA ALA A 77 -8.63 -2.88 -3.67
C ALA A 77 -10.14 -2.89 -3.39
N ARG A 78 -10.67 -3.95 -2.77
CA ARG A 78 -12.08 -4.02 -2.38
C ARG A 78 -12.41 -3.02 -1.28
N MET A 79 -11.53 -2.86 -0.29
CA MET A 79 -11.69 -1.88 0.78
C MET A 79 -11.77 -0.46 0.21
N TRP A 80 -10.84 -0.08 -0.68
CA TRP A 80 -10.86 1.26 -1.31
C TRP A 80 -12.05 1.47 -2.25
N ALA A 81 -12.49 0.44 -2.97
CA ALA A 81 -13.72 0.51 -3.75
C ALA A 81 -14.95 0.77 -2.85
N GLN A 82 -15.01 0.15 -1.67
CA GLN A 82 -16.08 0.39 -0.70
C GLN A 82 -16.00 1.80 -0.10
N LEU A 83 -14.80 2.26 0.28
CA LEU A 83 -14.59 3.60 0.86
C LEU A 83 -14.89 4.73 -0.14
N ALA A 84 -14.55 4.53 -1.42
CA ALA A 84 -14.84 5.50 -2.48
C ALA A 84 -16.35 5.73 -2.70
N GLY A 85 -17.16 4.69 -2.49
CA GLY A 85 -18.60 4.76 -2.72
C GLY A 85 -18.94 5.21 -4.16
N THR A 86 -19.97 6.04 -4.30
CA THR A 86 -20.47 6.52 -5.60
C THR A 86 -19.95 7.91 -5.99
N SER A 87 -19.38 8.66 -5.05
CA SER A 87 -18.89 10.03 -5.27
C SER A 87 -17.66 10.29 -4.41
N PRO A 88 -16.51 9.66 -4.74
CA PRO A 88 -15.28 9.84 -3.98
C PRO A 88 -14.73 11.25 -4.14
N ASP A 89 -14.07 11.76 -3.10
CA ASP A 89 -13.12 12.85 -3.25
C ASP A 89 -11.93 12.41 -4.13
N GLU A 90 -11.14 13.39 -4.56
CA GLU A 90 -10.01 13.18 -5.46
C GLU A 90 -9.00 12.15 -4.89
N TRP A 91 -8.70 12.26 -3.60
CA TRP A 91 -7.76 11.40 -2.90
C TRP A 91 -8.21 9.93 -2.86
N THR A 92 -9.47 9.72 -2.48
CA THR A 92 -10.08 8.39 -2.40
C THR A 92 -10.22 7.76 -3.79
N SER A 93 -10.48 8.58 -4.82
CA SER A 93 -10.50 8.13 -6.20
C SER A 93 -9.12 7.61 -6.65
N TYR A 94 -8.03 8.32 -6.30
CA TYR A 94 -6.67 7.88 -6.61
C TYR A 94 -6.31 6.57 -5.93
N LEU A 95 -6.62 6.42 -4.65
CA LEU A 95 -6.32 5.18 -3.92
C LEU A 95 -7.14 3.99 -4.40
N ARG A 96 -8.41 4.21 -4.76
CA ARG A 96 -9.21 3.20 -5.44
C ARG A 96 -8.55 2.76 -6.74
N GLN A 97 -8.18 3.70 -7.61
CA GLN A 97 -7.55 3.37 -8.89
C GLN A 97 -6.20 2.66 -8.70
N ALA A 98 -5.36 3.15 -7.80
CA ALA A 98 -4.05 2.59 -7.53
C ALA A 98 -4.13 1.16 -6.99
N SER A 99 -4.98 0.94 -5.99
CA SER A 99 -5.18 -0.39 -5.40
C SER A 99 -5.79 -1.39 -6.41
N GLU A 100 -6.74 -0.96 -7.24
CA GLU A 100 -7.26 -1.78 -8.35
C GLU A 100 -6.19 -2.12 -9.40
N THR A 101 -5.32 -1.17 -9.71
CA THR A 101 -4.24 -1.35 -10.70
C THR A 101 -3.21 -2.35 -10.20
N TRP A 102 -2.77 -2.21 -8.94
CA TRP A 102 -1.84 -3.16 -8.33
C TRP A 102 -2.45 -4.56 -8.18
N ALA A 103 -3.70 -4.67 -7.72
CA ALA A 103 -4.38 -5.96 -7.61
C ALA A 103 -4.55 -6.66 -8.97
N ARG A 104 -4.72 -5.91 -10.07
CA ARG A 104 -4.80 -6.46 -11.43
C ARG A 104 -3.46 -6.96 -11.92
N HIS A 105 -2.39 -6.20 -11.68
CA HIS A 105 -1.03 -6.63 -11.99
C HIS A 105 -0.72 -7.99 -11.32
N ARG A 106 -1.00 -8.11 -10.02
CA ARG A 106 -0.80 -9.35 -9.25
C ARG A 106 -1.64 -10.54 -9.68
N ARG A 107 -2.79 -10.32 -10.34
CA ARG A 107 -3.58 -11.42 -10.92
C ARG A 107 -2.94 -11.96 -12.19
N ASN A 108 -2.26 -11.11 -12.97
CA ASN A 108 -1.65 -11.53 -14.23
C ASN A 108 -0.33 -12.30 -14.03
N GLU A 109 0.18 -12.35 -12.79
CA GLU A 109 1.39 -13.09 -12.40
C GLU A 109 1.09 -14.50 -11.84
N GLU A 110 -0.20 -14.83 -11.60
CA GLU A 110 -0.67 -16.18 -11.21
C GLU A 110 -0.83 -17.10 -12.44
#